data_AF-A0A839XY10-F1
#
_entry.id   AF-A0A839XY10-F1
#
_cell.length_a   1.000
_cell.length_b   1.000
_cell.length_c   1.000
_cell.angle_alpha   90.00
_cell.angle_beta   90.00
_cell.angle_gamma   90.00
#
_symmetry.space_group_name_H-M   'P 1'
#
loop_
_entity.id
_entity.type
_entity.pdbx_description
1 polymer ?
#
loop_
_entity_poly.entity_id
_entity_poly.type
_entity_poly.pdbx_seq_one_letter_code
_entity_poly.pdbx_strand_id
1 'polypeptide(L)'
;MRCEVVLYTTEDEGTFEAVFVDGVRVDAEVTHLDPGRGGWELREWRKEREADAQAASVAAAAVIRQWAADAESSRYISRDPSSEVANL
;
A
#
# COMPACT_ATOMS: atom_id res chain seq x y z
N MET A 1 18.90 12.04 -10.14
CA MET A 1 18.16 10.78 -10.26
C MET A 1 16.71 11.05 -9.95
N ARG A 2 15.83 10.92 -10.94
CA ARG A 2 14.38 11.02 -10.81
C ARG A 2 13.81 9.61 -10.89
N CYS A 3 13.05 9.21 -9.88
CA CYS A 3 12.28 7.97 -9.88
C CYS A 3 10.82 8.33 -10.17
N GLU A 4 10.22 7.65 -11.14
CA GLU A 4 8.82 7.82 -11.53
C GLU A 4 8.12 6.47 -11.41
N VAL A 5 6.98 6.46 -10.71
CA VAL A 5 6.14 5.27 -10.57
C VAL A 5 4.81 5.57 -11.23
N VAL A 6 4.48 4.79 -12.26
CA VAL A 6 3.20 4.88 -12.97
C VAL A 6 2.31 3.75 -12.45
N LEU A 7 1.21 4.14 -11.81
CA LEU A 7 0.13 3.21 -11.45
C LEU A 7 -0.94 3.29 -12.53
N TYR A 8 -1.33 2.16 -13.09
CA TYR A 8 -2.38 2.08 -14.08
C TYR A 8 -3.31 0.91 -13.78
N THR A 9 -4.61 1.12 -13.99
CA THR A 9 -5.63 0.10 -13.75
C THR A 9 -6.26 -0.27 -15.08
N THR A 10 -6.33 -1.57 -15.36
CA THR A 10 -7.09 -2.11 -16.50
C THR A 10 -8.42 -2.66 -16.00
N GLU A 11 -9.44 -2.67 -16.86
CA GLU A 11 -10.77 -3.19 -16.48
C GLU A 11 -10.73 -4.68 -16.15
N ASP A 12 -9.84 -5.45 -16.80
CA ASP A 12 -9.84 -6.91 -16.74
C ASP A 12 -8.80 -7.50 -15.77
N GLU A 13 -7.67 -6.81 -15.56
CA GLU A 13 -6.50 -7.43 -14.90
C GLU A 13 -6.07 -6.70 -13.62
N GLY A 14 -6.74 -5.60 -13.26
CA GLY A 14 -6.51 -4.88 -12.00
C GLY A 14 -5.47 -3.76 -12.10
N THR A 15 -4.80 -3.45 -10.98
CA THR A 15 -3.83 -2.35 -10.89
C THR A 15 -2.41 -2.87 -11.04
N PHE A 16 -1.63 -2.18 -11.86
CA PHE A 16 -0.24 -2.49 -12.17
C PHE A 16 0.66 -1.29 -11.94
N GLU A 17 1.95 -1.59 -11.81
CA GLU A 17 3.01 -0.62 -11.63
C GLU A 17 4.05 -0.71 -12.76
N ALA A 18 4.60 0.44 -13.15
CA ALA A 18 5.83 0.53 -13.92
C ALA A 18 6.76 1.56 -13.27
N VAL A 19 8.00 1.18 -13.01
CA VAL A 19 9.00 2.04 -12.38
C VAL A 19 10.01 2.49 -13.44
N PHE A 20 10.32 3.78 -13.43
CA PHE A 20 11.29 4.40 -14.32
C PHE A 20 12.34 5.14 -13.50
N VAL A 21 13.61 4.95 -13.85
CA VAL A 21 14.74 5.69 -13.29
C VAL A 21 15.38 6.50 -14.40
N ASP A 22 15.34 7.82 -14.27
CA ASP A 22 15.85 8.77 -15.27
C ASP A 22 15.32 8.48 -16.69
N GLY A 23 14.02 8.14 -16.78
CA GLY A 23 13.29 7.85 -18.03
C GLY A 23 13.42 6.42 -18.56
N VAL A 24 14.22 5.55 -17.93
CA VAL A 24 14.39 4.14 -18.34
C VAL A 24 13.53 3.25 -17.46
N ARG A 25 12.70 2.40 -18.08
CA ARG A 25 11.91 1.40 -17.35
C ARG A 25 12.84 0.37 -16.71
N VAL A 26 12.62 0.10 -15.43
CA VAL A 26 13.37 -0.91 -14.67
C VAL A 26 12.42 -1.93 -14.08
N ASP A 27 12.89 -3.17 -13.94
CA ASP A 27 12.22 -4.17 -13.11
C ASP A 27 12.51 -3.82 -11.65
N ALA A 28 11.44 -3.54 -10.90
CA ALA A 28 11.50 -3.18 -9.50
C ALA A 28 10.51 -4.02 -8.72
N GLU A 29 10.95 -4.48 -7.56
CA GLU A 29 10.04 -5.07 -6.57
C GLU A 29 9.29 -3.94 -5.87
N VAL A 30 7.96 -3.95 -6.01
CA VAL A 30 7.09 -2.93 -5.40
C VAL A 30 6.31 -3.57 -4.26
N THR A 31 6.49 -3.01 -3.06
CA THR A 31 5.73 -3.43 -1.88
C THR A 31 4.53 -2.50 -1.70
N HIS A 32 3.32 -3.03 -1.89
CA HIS A 32 2.08 -2.30 -1.63
C HIS A 32 1.72 -2.39 -0.16
N LEU A 33 1.69 -1.26 0.53
CA LEU A 33 1.31 -1.21 1.94
C LEU A 33 -0.09 -0.62 2.05
N ASP A 34 -1.04 -1.43 2.52
CA ASP A 34 -2.36 -0.92 2.91
C ASP A 34 -2.20 0.04 4.11
N PRO A 35 -2.66 1.31 4.05
CA PRO A 35 -2.61 2.22 5.19
C PRO A 35 -3.50 1.79 6.38
N GLY A 36 -4.25 0.69 6.26
CA GLY A 36 -5.11 0.13 7.29
C GLY A 36 -6.60 0.31 6.97
N ARG A 37 -7.03 -0.03 5.76
CA ARG A 37 -8.40 0.20 5.29
C ARG A 37 -9.43 -0.62 6.09
N GLY A 38 -10.11 0.05 7.03
CA GLY A 38 -11.43 -0.32 7.53
C GLY A 38 -11.52 -1.61 8.34
N GLY A 39 -10.95 -1.63 9.55
CA GLY A 39 -11.33 -2.62 10.58
C GLY A 39 -10.18 -3.37 11.27
N TRP A 40 -8.93 -3.06 10.93
CA TRP A 40 -7.77 -3.67 11.58
C TRP A 40 -7.45 -2.98 12.90
N GLU A 41 -7.21 -3.76 13.96
CA GLU A 41 -6.59 -3.24 15.17
C GLU A 41 -5.16 -2.78 14.85
N LEU A 42 -4.73 -1.63 15.39
CA LEU A 42 -3.40 -1.06 15.10
C LEU A 42 -2.27 -2.05 15.38
N ARG A 43 -2.43 -2.90 16.40
CA ARG A 43 -1.47 -3.96 16.72
C ARG A 43 -1.37 -5.03 15.63
N GLU A 44 -2.49 -5.43 15.05
CA GLU A 44 -2.54 -6.43 13.98
C GLU A 44 -1.93 -5.86 12.71
N TRP A 45 -2.29 -4.63 12.37
CA TRP A 45 -1.71 -3.93 11.23
C TRP A 45 -0.18 -3.79 11.36
N ARG A 46 0.34 -3.41 12.54
CA ARG A 46 1.79 -3.36 12.79
C ARG A 46 2.48 -4.72 12.64
N LYS A 47 1.81 -5.80 13.02
CA LYS A 47 2.34 -7.16 12.87
C LYS A 47 2.48 -7.53 11.39
N GLU A 48 1.48 -7.21 10.57
CA GLU A 48 1.56 -7.42 9.12
C GLU A 48 2.68 -6.57 8.50
N ARG A 49 2.81 -5.30 8.89
CA ARG A 49 3.91 -4.44 8.40
C ARG A 49 5.29 -4.97 8.77
N GLU A 50 5.44 -5.63 9.90
CA GLU A 50 6.71 -6.30 10.22
C GLU A 50 6.97 -7.51 9.33
N ALA A 51 5.94 -8.27 8.94
CA ALA A 51 6.09 -9.35 7.96
C ALA A 51 6.50 -8.81 6.57
N ASP A 52 5.87 -7.73 6.11
CA ASP A 52 6.26 -7.05 4.87
C ASP A 52 7.71 -6.54 4.93
N ALA A 53 8.11 -5.97 6.07
CA ALA A 53 9.48 -5.50 6.29
C ALA A 53 10.50 -6.65 6.28
N GLN A 54 10.12 -7.86 6.66
CA GLN A 54 11.01 -9.03 6.61
C GLN A 54 11.19 -9.57 5.19
N ALA A 55 10.19 -9.42 4.32
CA ALA A 55 10.28 -9.80 2.92
C ALA A 55 10.98 -8.74 2.05
N ALA A 56 10.98 -7.48 2.49
CA ALA A 56 11.53 -6.35 1.74
C ALA A 56 13.06 -6.24 1.79
N SER A 57 13.62 -5.47 0.84
CA SER A 57 15.01 -5.04 0.91
C SER A 57 15.31 -4.25 2.19
N VAL A 58 16.57 -4.20 2.62
CA VAL A 58 17.00 -3.49 3.85
C VAL A 58 16.51 -2.03 3.90
N ALA A 59 16.60 -1.32 2.76
CA ALA A 59 16.17 0.08 2.67
C ALA A 59 14.65 0.21 2.80
N ALA A 60 13.89 -0.64 2.09
CA ALA A 60 12.43 -0.63 2.16
C ALA A 60 11.92 -1.06 3.55
N ALA A 61 12.54 -2.07 4.15
CA ALA A 61 12.23 -2.53 5.51
C ALA A 61 12.37 -1.40 6.55
N ALA A 62 13.40 -0.55 6.43
CA ALA A 62 13.57 0.59 7.32
C ALA A 62 12.42 1.60 7.20
N VAL A 63 11.96 1.88 5.98
CA VAL A 63 10.83 2.77 5.72
C VAL A 63 9.52 2.18 6.25
N ILE A 64 9.26 0.89 5.97
CA ILE A 64 8.06 0.19 6.44
C ILE A 64 7.97 0.23 7.97
N ARG A 65 9.08 -0.07 8.66
CA ARG A 65 9.13 -0.03 10.13
C ARG A 65 8.92 1.37 10.69
N GLN A 66 9.49 2.39 10.06
CA GLN A 66 9.28 3.78 10.46
C GLN A 66 7.81 4.17 10.32
N TRP A 67 7.18 3.88 9.17
CA TRP A 67 5.75 4.11 8.97
C TRP A 67 4.89 3.32 9.96
N ALA A 68 5.28 2.09 10.29
CA ALA A 68 4.56 1.28 11.26
C ALA A 68 4.63 1.85 12.69
N ALA A 69 5.77 2.44 13.05
CA ALA A 69 5.98 3.12 14.33
C ALA A 69 5.20 4.44 14.42
N ASP A 70 5.21 5.21 13.34
CA ASP A 70 4.54 6.52 13.24
C ASP A 70 3.04 6.42 13.00
N ALA A 71 2.53 5.23 12.65
CA ALA A 71 1.12 5.00 12.46
C ALA A 71 0.35 5.28 13.77
N GLU A 72 -0.50 6.29 13.70
CA GLU A 72 -1.50 6.58 14.72
C GLU A 72 -2.76 5.74 14.46
N SER A 73 -3.57 5.53 15.51
CA SER A 73 -4.90 4.93 15.38
C SER A 73 -5.84 5.91 14.67
N SER A 74 -5.71 6.06 13.36
CA SER A 74 -6.57 6.92 12.57
C SER A 74 -7.90 6.24 12.24
N ARG A 75 -8.99 6.78 12.81
CA ARG A 75 -10.39 6.50 12.47
C ARG A 75 -10.75 6.99 11.05
N TYR A 76 -10.38 6.33 9.96
CA TYR A 76 -10.86 6.68 8.60
C TYR A 76 -10.75 5.45 7.68
N ILE A 77 -11.68 5.02 6.84
CA ILE A 77 -13.00 5.49 6.35
C ILE A 77 -13.89 4.23 6.38
N SER A 78 -15.05 4.25 7.05
CA SER A 78 -16.07 3.24 6.76
C SER A 78 -16.50 3.44 5.31
N ARG A 79 -16.18 2.49 4.42
CA ARG A 79 -17.15 2.25 3.35
C ARG A 79 -18.40 1.83 4.08
N ASP A 80 -19.38 2.71 4.14
CA ASP A 80 -20.73 2.31 4.46
C ASP A 80 -21.14 1.26 3.41
N PRO A 81 -21.30 -0.03 3.74
CA PRO A 81 -21.75 -1.03 2.79
C PRO A 81 -23.23 -0.87 2.45
N SER A 82 -23.95 0.09 3.08
CA SER A 82 -25.40 0.25 2.93
C SER A 82 -25.84 1.31 1.92
N SER A 83 -24.91 2.01 1.26
CA SER A 83 -25.25 3.06 0.29
C SER A 83 -25.41 2.61 -1.18
N GLU A 84 -25.26 1.32 -1.50
CA GLU A 84 -25.45 0.78 -2.86
C GLU A 84 -26.57 -0.27 -3.01
N VAL A 85 -27.58 -0.26 -2.13
CA VAL A 85 -28.85 -0.95 -2.41
C VAL A 85 -30.05 -0.09 -2.00
N ALA A 86 -30.14 1.10 -2.57
CA ALA A 86 -31.37 1.88 -2.63
C ALA A 86 -31.54 2.40 -4.06
N ASN A 87 -31.69 1.48 -5.02
CA ASN A 87 -32.39 1.64 -6.31
C ASN A 87 -32.10 0.42 -7.22
N LEU A 88 -32.75 -0.72 -6.92
CA LEU A 88 -33.25 -1.68 -7.90
C LEU A 88 -34.55 -2.28 -7.35
#